data_AF-A0A1S2JYX0-F1
#
_entry.id   AF-A0A1S2JYX0-F1
#
_cell.length_a   1.000
_cell.length_b   1.000
_cell.length_c   1.000
_cell.angle_alpha   90.00
_cell.angle_beta   90.00
_cell.angle_gamma   90.00
#
_symmetry.space_group_name_H-M   'P 1'
#
loop_
_entity.id
_entity.type
_entity.pdbx_description
1 polymer ?
#
loop_
_entity_poly.entity_id
_entity_poly.type
_entity_poly.pdbx_seq_one_letter_code
_entity_poly.pdbx_strand_id
1 'polypeptide(L)'
;MVEGVSSSPRPEGGGGRRREGSAAARATGPQRLAAFAHDCHALLRQLAALPRRPTALVNEYHGPFGNDVGCLASAGITPQEARVLRSWLARRNSVVSEGARDFGFTAVPQHFDGHGSCSDAPFVQGPGAEAPLHPTIAGELALALADQQALTGSRAATPPSGTPPPPWRPRGTRPTAPPGPTGGPRPPGPWAPLAAGPAVPGDGVGGPRRHPAPRLRGADSRDGGTGSPISSGG
;
A
#
# COMPACT_ATOMS: atom_id res chain seq x y z
N MET A 1 66.84 18.06 12.89
CA MET A 1 65.54 18.76 12.96
C MET A 1 64.76 18.33 11.74
N VAL A 2 63.77 17.46 11.92
CA VAL A 2 62.94 16.89 10.85
C VAL A 2 61.50 17.35 11.04
N GLU A 3 60.89 17.74 9.93
CA GLU A 3 59.58 18.36 9.80
C GLU A 3 58.43 17.42 10.21
N GLY A 4 57.38 18.00 10.81
CA GLY A 4 56.10 17.35 11.04
C GLY A 4 54.96 18.20 10.50
N VAL A 5 54.54 17.96 9.26
CA VAL A 5 53.31 18.51 8.69
C VAL A 5 52.13 17.72 9.26
N SER A 6 51.37 18.36 10.15
CA SER A 6 50.12 17.85 10.69
C SER A 6 48.98 18.24 9.75
N SER A 7 48.42 17.25 9.05
CA SER A 7 47.22 17.42 8.22
C SER A 7 45.97 17.14 9.05
N SER A 8 45.22 18.19 9.38
CA SER A 8 43.87 18.07 9.95
C SER A 8 42.86 17.69 8.86
N PRO A 9 41.94 16.74 9.10
CA PRO A 9 40.85 16.45 8.18
C PRO A 9 39.77 17.55 8.24
N ARG A 10 39.25 17.91 7.06
CA ARG A 10 38.09 18.80 6.90
C ARG A 10 36.81 18.08 7.34
N PRO A 11 35.85 18.76 8.01
CA PRO A 11 34.54 18.19 8.27
C PRO A 11 33.70 18.21 6.99
N GLU A 12 33.24 17.04 6.55
CA GLU A 12 32.24 16.92 5.50
C GLU A 12 30.89 17.47 5.98
N GLY A 13 30.42 18.53 5.33
CA GLY A 13 29.07 19.05 5.46
C GLY A 13 28.12 18.25 4.57
N GLY A 14 27.22 17.47 5.17
CA GLY A 14 26.27 16.64 4.43
C GLY A 14 25.06 16.14 5.22
N GLY A 15 24.43 16.97 6.06
CA GLY A 15 23.39 16.50 7.00
C GLY A 15 22.11 17.33 7.14
N GLY A 16 21.89 18.37 6.33
CA GLY A 16 20.80 19.34 6.57
C GLY A 16 19.41 18.94 6.06
N ARG A 17 19.31 18.31 4.88
CA ARG A 17 18.02 18.24 4.15
C ARG A 17 17.08 17.09 4.52
N ARG A 18 17.53 16.08 5.30
CA ARG A 18 16.67 14.91 5.65
C ARG A 18 15.76 15.14 6.85
N ARG A 19 16.09 16.06 7.76
CA ARG A 19 15.28 16.33 8.96
C ARG A 19 13.99 17.08 8.64
N GLU A 20 14.01 17.92 7.60
CA GLU A 20 12.88 18.78 7.22
C GLU A 20 11.73 18.02 6.56
N GLY A 21 12.03 17.01 5.72
CA GLY A 21 11.01 16.18 5.07
C GLY A 21 10.16 15.37 6.06
N SER A 22 10.77 14.85 7.13
CA SER A 22 10.07 14.11 8.18
C SER A 22 9.24 15.01 9.10
N ALA A 23 9.69 16.26 9.33
CA ALA A 23 8.98 17.23 10.16
C ALA A 23 7.76 17.84 9.45
N ALA A 24 7.87 18.20 8.18
CA ALA A 24 6.76 18.71 7.37
C ALA A 24 5.67 17.65 7.13
N ALA A 25 6.06 16.39 6.91
CA ALA A 25 5.14 15.26 6.81
C ALA A 25 4.39 15.00 8.15
N ARG A 26 5.05 15.23 9.29
CA ARG A 26 4.42 15.15 10.62
C ARG A 26 3.45 16.29 10.88
N ALA A 27 3.76 17.52 10.46
CA ALA A 27 2.94 18.70 10.70
C ALA A 27 1.64 18.73 9.86
N THR A 28 1.65 18.13 8.67
CA THR A 28 0.48 18.08 7.76
C THR A 28 -0.31 16.77 7.84
N GLY A 29 0.20 15.78 8.58
CA GLY A 29 -0.41 14.46 8.74
C GLY A 29 -1.84 14.49 9.30
N PRO A 30 -2.12 15.22 10.40
CA PRO A 30 -3.47 15.30 10.96
C PRO A 30 -4.50 15.90 10.00
N GLN A 31 -4.16 16.97 9.28
CA GLN A 31 -5.07 17.62 8.34
C GLN A 31 -5.40 16.69 7.16
N ARG A 32 -4.38 15.98 6.63
CA ARG A 32 -4.60 14.98 5.57
C ARG A 32 -5.45 13.81 6.04
N LEU A 33 -5.27 13.36 7.28
CA LEU A 33 -6.09 12.30 7.86
C LEU A 33 -7.54 12.76 8.08
N ALA A 34 -7.76 13.99 8.54
CA ALA A 34 -9.09 14.57 8.70
C ALA A 34 -9.82 14.71 7.36
N ALA A 35 -9.14 15.19 6.32
CA ALA A 35 -9.71 15.26 4.96
C ALA A 35 -10.06 13.86 4.44
N PHE A 36 -9.14 12.89 4.60
CA PHE A 36 -9.40 11.49 4.26
C PHE A 36 -10.64 10.93 4.98
N ALA A 37 -10.76 11.18 6.29
CA ALA A 37 -11.92 10.72 7.06
C ALA A 37 -13.23 11.34 6.58
N HIS A 38 -13.22 12.64 6.27
CA HIS A 38 -14.37 13.32 5.71
C HIS A 38 -14.81 12.68 4.38
N ASP A 39 -13.88 12.50 3.44
CA ASP A 39 -14.15 11.95 2.12
C ASP A 39 -14.60 10.48 2.19
N CYS A 40 -13.96 9.68 3.05
CA CYS A 40 -14.32 8.28 3.30
C CYS A 40 -15.76 8.16 3.82
N HIS A 41 -16.12 8.91 4.87
CA HIS A 41 -17.48 8.91 5.41
C HIS A 41 -18.50 9.43 4.39
N ALA A 42 -18.15 10.44 3.60
CA ALA A 42 -19.05 10.96 2.57
C ALA A 42 -19.36 9.89 1.51
N LEU A 43 -18.35 9.15 1.04
CA LEU A 43 -18.52 8.05 0.09
C LEU A 43 -19.37 6.91 0.67
N LEU A 44 -19.05 6.43 1.88
CA LEU A 44 -19.79 5.33 2.50
C LEU A 44 -21.25 5.70 2.78
N ARG A 45 -21.52 6.94 3.19
CA ARG A 45 -22.88 7.46 3.31
C ARG A 45 -23.64 7.44 1.98
N GLN A 46 -23.00 7.86 0.88
CA GLN A 46 -23.61 7.84 -0.44
C GLN A 46 -23.92 6.40 -0.88
N LEU A 47 -23.01 5.47 -0.65
CA LEU A 47 -23.20 4.05 -0.95
C LEU A 47 -24.37 3.45 -0.16
N ALA A 48 -24.47 3.77 1.13
CA ALA A 48 -25.55 3.29 2.00
C ALA A 48 -26.93 3.89 1.65
N ALA A 49 -26.96 5.05 0.98
CA ALA A 49 -28.17 5.70 0.52
C ALA A 49 -28.68 5.17 -0.84
N LEU A 50 -27.95 4.28 -1.51
CA LEU A 50 -28.40 3.71 -2.78
C LEU A 50 -29.70 2.90 -2.61
N PRO A 51 -30.70 3.01 -3.52
CA PRO A 51 -32.01 2.38 -3.36
C PRO A 51 -31.97 0.86 -3.19
N ARG A 52 -30.97 0.19 -3.79
CA ARG A 52 -30.79 -1.27 -3.73
C ARG A 52 -29.84 -1.74 -2.63
N ARG A 53 -29.26 -0.83 -1.86
CA ARG A 53 -28.31 -1.06 -0.75
C ARG A 53 -27.38 -2.26 -1.02
N PRO A 54 -26.39 -2.11 -1.92
CA PRO A 54 -25.53 -3.22 -2.27
C PRO A 54 -24.81 -3.77 -1.03
N THR A 55 -24.64 -5.09 -0.99
CA THR A 55 -23.64 -5.69 -0.12
C THR A 55 -22.27 -5.23 -0.62
N ALA A 56 -21.54 -4.51 0.21
CA ALA A 56 -20.19 -4.05 -0.10
C ALA A 56 -19.23 -4.44 1.02
N LEU A 57 -18.04 -4.83 0.60
CA LEU A 57 -16.88 -4.94 1.47
C LEU A 57 -16.10 -3.64 1.40
N VAL A 58 -15.50 -3.26 2.53
CA VAL A 58 -14.61 -2.11 2.63
C VAL A 58 -13.25 -2.63 3.09
N ASN A 59 -12.32 -2.77 2.16
CA ASN A 59 -11.00 -3.30 2.47
C ASN A 59 -10.16 -2.23 3.18
N GLU A 60 -9.52 -2.64 4.27
CA GLU A 60 -8.44 -1.88 4.85
C GLU A 60 -7.20 -1.91 3.93
N TYR A 61 -6.24 -1.02 4.17
CA TYR A 61 -4.96 -1.08 3.48
C TYR A 61 -4.08 -2.18 4.08
N HIS A 62 -3.34 -2.90 3.24
CA HIS A 62 -2.35 -3.88 3.67
C HIS A 62 -1.14 -3.21 4.34
N GLY A 63 -0.55 -3.90 5.33
CA GLY A 63 0.69 -3.50 5.98
C GLY A 63 1.93 -3.98 5.23
N PRO A 64 2.77 -3.09 4.65
CA PRO A 64 3.91 -3.54 3.86
C PRO A 64 5.12 -3.96 4.72
N PHE A 65 5.18 -3.53 5.97
CA PHE A 65 6.35 -3.72 6.82
C PHE A 65 6.15 -4.86 7.81
N GLY A 66 7.05 -5.83 7.80
CA GLY A 66 7.20 -6.81 8.87
C GLY A 66 7.96 -6.25 10.07
N ASN A 67 8.38 -7.16 10.96
CA ASN A 67 9.26 -6.82 12.09
C ASN A 67 10.65 -6.42 11.62
N ASP A 68 11.14 -7.04 10.55
CA ASP A 68 12.37 -6.64 9.86
C ASP A 68 12.07 -5.70 8.69
N VAL A 69 12.91 -4.67 8.56
CA VAL A 69 12.90 -3.68 7.47
C VAL A 69 14.30 -3.44 6.92
N GLY A 70 15.30 -4.26 7.27
CA GLY A 70 16.70 -4.07 6.89
C GLY A 70 16.90 -3.98 5.38
N CYS A 71 16.14 -4.77 4.60
CA CYS A 71 16.19 -4.73 3.14
C CYS A 71 15.77 -3.38 2.53
N LEU A 72 15.07 -2.52 3.29
CA LEU A 72 14.59 -1.22 2.85
C LEU A 72 15.52 -0.06 3.23
N ALA A 73 16.64 -0.35 3.89
CA ALA A 73 17.59 0.69 4.33
C ALA A 73 18.16 1.48 3.14
N SER A 74 18.41 0.83 2.01
CA SER A 74 18.86 1.48 0.76
C SER A 74 17.82 2.44 0.17
N ALA A 75 16.54 2.19 0.44
CA ALA A 75 15.43 3.08 0.10
C ALA A 75 15.20 4.19 1.15
N GLY A 76 16.06 4.24 2.17
CA GLY A 76 15.97 5.24 3.24
C GLY A 76 14.85 4.96 4.24
N ILE A 77 14.33 3.73 4.33
CA ILE A 77 13.34 3.36 5.35
C ILE A 77 14.07 2.72 6.53
N THR A 78 14.25 3.51 7.58
CA THR A 78 14.78 3.03 8.86
C THR A 78 13.71 2.33 9.71
N PRO A 79 14.09 1.54 10.74
CA PRO A 79 13.13 1.01 11.70
C PRO A 79 12.25 2.07 12.37
N GLN A 80 12.78 3.28 12.59
CA GLN A 80 12.01 4.38 13.15
C GLN A 80 10.98 4.93 12.17
N GLU A 81 11.35 5.12 10.91
CA GLU A 81 10.41 5.55 9.86
C GLU A 81 9.34 4.51 9.60
N ALA A 82 9.70 3.22 9.53
CA ALA A 82 8.73 2.13 9.41
C ALA A 82 7.69 2.16 10.54
N ARG A 83 8.09 2.42 11.79
CA ARG A 83 7.15 2.61 12.91
C ARG A 83 6.19 3.78 12.69
N VAL A 84 6.69 4.92 12.20
CA VAL A 84 5.87 6.09 11.91
C VAL A 84 4.86 5.78 10.80
N LEU A 85 5.32 5.14 9.73
CA LEU A 85 4.47 4.75 8.60
C LEU A 85 3.39 3.74 9.02
N ARG A 86 3.75 2.73 9.83
CA ARG A 86 2.77 1.80 10.42
C ARG A 86 1.74 2.50 11.29
N SER A 87 2.16 3.46 12.14
CA SER A 87 1.23 4.23 12.97
C SER A 87 0.26 5.09 12.13
N TRP A 88 0.72 5.62 11.01
CA TRP A 88 -0.14 6.38 10.11
C TRP A 88 -1.09 5.48 9.31
N LEU A 89 -0.61 4.33 8.84
CA LEU A 89 -1.43 3.30 8.21
C LEU A 89 -2.54 2.82 9.16
N ALA A 90 -2.19 2.51 10.42
CA ALA A 90 -3.15 2.10 11.43
C ALA A 90 -4.27 3.14 11.62
N ARG A 91 -3.91 4.43 11.70
CA ARG A 91 -4.91 5.51 11.79
C ARG A 91 -5.83 5.60 10.57
N ARG A 92 -5.30 5.36 9.37
CA ARG A 92 -6.14 5.29 8.15
C ARG A 92 -7.07 4.09 8.18
N ASN A 93 -6.57 2.92 8.55
CA ASN A 93 -7.38 1.71 8.65
C ASN A 93 -8.48 1.86 9.71
N SER A 94 -8.22 2.53 10.85
CA SER A 94 -9.26 2.86 11.82
C SER A 94 -10.38 3.70 11.22
N VAL A 95 -10.06 4.75 10.45
CA VAL A 95 -11.07 5.57 9.76
C VAL A 95 -11.90 4.73 8.77
N VAL A 96 -11.25 3.83 8.04
CA VAL A 96 -11.92 2.95 7.06
C VAL A 96 -12.86 1.97 7.76
N SER A 97 -12.39 1.29 8.80
CA SER A 97 -13.18 0.28 9.52
C SER A 97 -14.30 0.88 10.36
N GLU A 98 -14.06 2.01 11.03
CA GLU A 98 -15.09 2.76 11.74
C GLU A 98 -16.17 3.24 10.78
N GLY A 99 -15.79 3.86 9.66
CA GLY A 99 -16.73 4.31 8.64
C GLY A 99 -17.55 3.14 8.05
N ALA A 100 -16.91 2.02 7.72
CA ALA A 100 -17.61 0.83 7.23
C ALA A 100 -18.67 0.36 8.23
N ARG A 101 -18.29 0.23 9.50
CA ARG A 101 -19.19 -0.18 10.58
C ARG A 101 -20.36 0.79 10.76
N ASP A 102 -20.10 2.09 10.77
CA ASP A 102 -21.10 3.13 11.00
C ASP A 102 -22.20 3.13 9.92
N PHE A 103 -21.87 2.69 8.69
CA PHE A 103 -22.81 2.59 7.58
C PHE A 103 -23.29 1.16 7.27
N GLY A 104 -22.94 0.19 8.13
CA GLY A 104 -23.41 -1.19 8.02
C GLY A 104 -22.71 -2.03 6.95
N PHE A 105 -21.51 -1.64 6.53
CA PHE A 105 -20.65 -2.43 5.65
C PHE A 105 -19.70 -3.32 6.45
N THR A 106 -19.19 -4.37 5.80
CA THR A 106 -18.16 -5.24 6.37
C THR A 106 -16.79 -4.65 6.07
N ALA A 107 -16.05 -4.26 7.11
CA ALA A 107 -14.63 -3.96 6.99
C ALA A 107 -13.84 -5.26 6.84
N VAL A 108 -12.87 -5.30 5.93
CA VAL A 108 -12.00 -6.47 5.73
C VAL A 108 -10.57 -6.08 6.08
N PRO A 109 -10.05 -6.52 7.23
CA PRO A 109 -8.66 -6.31 7.60
C PRO A 109 -7.73 -7.03 6.63
N GLN A 110 -6.72 -6.33 6.12
CA GLN A 110 -5.75 -6.88 5.17
C GLN A 110 -4.40 -7.05 5.87
N HIS A 111 -4.10 -8.28 6.26
CA HIS A 111 -2.89 -8.62 7.02
C HIS A 111 -1.95 -9.48 6.19
N PHE A 112 -0.69 -9.06 6.12
CA PHE A 112 0.41 -9.81 5.49
C PHE A 112 1.41 -10.28 6.55
N ASP A 113 0.93 -10.75 7.70
CA ASP A 113 1.79 -11.24 8.78
C ASP A 113 2.72 -12.33 8.26
N GLY A 114 4.03 -12.19 8.56
CA GLY A 114 5.06 -13.08 8.02
C GLY A 114 5.45 -12.84 6.55
N HIS A 115 4.68 -12.04 5.80
CA HIS A 115 4.84 -11.80 4.36
C HIS A 115 5.16 -10.34 4.00
N GLY A 116 5.72 -9.57 4.94
CA GLY A 116 6.15 -8.19 4.71
C GLY A 116 7.31 -8.06 3.70
N SER A 117 7.65 -6.83 3.31
CA SER A 117 8.62 -6.55 2.23
C SER A 117 10.02 -7.17 2.37
N CYS A 118 10.47 -7.50 3.58
CA CYS A 118 11.77 -8.13 3.84
C CYS A 118 11.68 -9.61 4.25
N SER A 119 10.50 -10.23 4.10
CA SER A 119 10.35 -11.67 4.34
C SER A 119 10.93 -12.51 3.19
N ASP A 120 11.15 -13.80 3.44
CA ASP A 120 11.61 -14.76 2.41
C ASP A 120 10.55 -15.02 1.33
N ALA A 121 9.28 -14.78 1.65
CA ALA A 121 8.14 -14.95 0.74
C ALA A 121 7.24 -13.69 0.75
N PRO A 122 7.70 -12.58 0.17
CA PRO A 122 7.02 -11.29 0.32
C PRO A 122 5.73 -11.22 -0.50
N PHE A 123 4.67 -10.75 0.15
CA PHE A 123 3.41 -10.36 -0.50
C PHE A 123 3.45 -8.92 -1.00
N VAL A 124 4.59 -8.24 -0.84
CA VAL A 124 4.77 -6.83 -1.17
C VAL A 124 6.01 -6.65 -2.04
N GLN A 125 5.85 -5.88 -3.10
CA GLN A 125 6.92 -5.54 -4.02
C GLN A 125 7.99 -4.70 -3.32
N GLY A 126 9.26 -5.00 -3.65
CA GLY A 126 10.42 -4.28 -3.13
C GLY A 126 10.56 -2.85 -3.65
N PRO A 127 11.46 -2.04 -3.08
CA PRO A 127 11.59 -0.62 -3.40
C PRO A 127 12.09 -0.33 -4.82
N GLY A 128 12.73 -1.30 -5.49
CA GLY A 128 13.17 -1.19 -6.89
C GLY A 128 12.20 -1.78 -7.91
N ALA A 129 11.03 -2.25 -7.49
CA ALA A 129 10.03 -2.81 -8.40
C ALA A 129 9.26 -1.71 -9.14
N GLU A 130 8.48 -2.09 -10.15
CA GLU A 130 7.64 -1.17 -10.93
C GLU A 130 6.61 -0.44 -10.06
N ALA A 131 6.05 -1.13 -9.06
CA ALA A 131 5.11 -0.55 -8.09
C ALA A 131 5.61 -0.79 -6.65
N PRO A 132 6.55 0.04 -6.16
CA PRO A 132 7.11 -0.11 -4.82
C PRO A 132 6.02 -0.12 -3.74
N LEU A 133 6.10 -1.08 -2.80
CA LEU A 133 5.16 -1.27 -1.70
C LEU A 133 3.73 -1.71 -2.11
N HIS A 134 3.48 -1.95 -3.39
CA HIS A 134 2.24 -2.60 -3.83
C HIS A 134 2.29 -4.12 -3.59
N PRO A 135 1.15 -4.81 -3.54
CA PRO A 135 1.14 -6.25 -3.44
C PRO A 135 1.85 -6.92 -4.64
N THR A 136 2.48 -8.06 -4.39
CA THR A 136 2.90 -8.99 -5.45
C THR A 136 1.67 -9.77 -5.94
N ILE A 137 1.82 -10.61 -6.98
CA ILE A 137 0.74 -11.52 -7.40
C ILE A 137 0.25 -12.40 -6.22
N ALA A 138 1.17 -12.89 -5.39
CA ALA A 138 0.82 -13.64 -4.19
C ALA A 138 0.06 -12.78 -3.16
N GLY A 139 0.46 -11.52 -2.99
CA GLY A 139 -0.24 -10.57 -2.15
C GLY A 139 -1.65 -10.26 -2.65
N GLU A 140 -1.82 -9.97 -3.94
CA GLU A 140 -3.15 -9.74 -4.56
C GLU A 140 -4.07 -10.95 -4.38
N LEU A 141 -3.55 -12.18 -4.54
CA LEU A 141 -4.33 -13.38 -4.28
C LEU A 141 -4.74 -13.49 -2.80
N ALA A 142 -3.86 -13.15 -1.86
CA ALA A 142 -4.19 -13.14 -0.45
C ALA A 142 -5.31 -12.14 -0.11
N LEU A 143 -5.28 -10.93 -0.71
CA LEU A 143 -6.35 -9.94 -0.58
C LEU A 143 -7.69 -10.49 -1.13
N ALA A 144 -7.66 -11.07 -2.33
CA ALA A 144 -8.86 -11.63 -2.95
C ALA A 144 -9.49 -12.77 -2.13
N LEU A 145 -8.65 -13.61 -1.50
CA LEU A 145 -9.12 -14.69 -0.62
C LEU A 145 -9.73 -14.14 0.68
N ALA A 146 -9.13 -13.11 1.28
CA ALA A 146 -9.70 -12.43 2.44
C ALA A 146 -11.09 -11.84 2.13
N ASP A 147 -11.23 -11.21 0.96
CA ASP A 147 -12.50 -10.67 0.48
C ASP A 147 -13.54 -11.78 0.24
N GLN A 148 -13.14 -12.89 -0.37
CA GLN A 148 -14.03 -14.04 -0.58
C GLN A 148 -14.53 -14.61 0.74
N GLN A 149 -13.66 -14.75 1.74
CA GLN A 149 -14.02 -15.21 3.08
C GLN A 149 -15.02 -14.25 3.74
N ALA A 150 -14.74 -12.95 3.68
CA ALA A 150 -15.63 -11.93 4.23
C ALA A 150 -17.01 -11.92 3.54
N LEU A 151 -17.06 -12.01 2.20
CA LEU A 151 -18.33 -12.12 1.45
C LEU A 151 -19.14 -13.35 1.87
N THR A 152 -18.47 -14.48 2.07
CA THR A 152 -19.13 -15.73 2.46
C THR A 152 -19.70 -15.62 3.88
N GLY A 153 -18.94 -15.02 4.82
CA GLY A 153 -19.39 -14.74 6.19
C GLY A 153 -20.58 -13.77 6.25
N SER A 154 -20.53 -12.68 5.47
CA SER A 154 -21.59 -11.66 5.47
C SER A 154 -22.92 -12.18 4.90
N ARG A 155 -22.91 -13.20 4.03
CA ARG A 155 -24.13 -13.83 3.51
C ARG A 155 -24.75 -14.84 4.47
N ALA A 156 -23.95 -15.45 5.34
CA ALA A 156 -24.42 -16.38 6.35
C ALA A 156 -25.10 -15.68 7.54
N ALA A 157 -24.79 -14.40 7.77
CA ALA A 157 -25.49 -13.56 8.73
C ALA A 157 -26.88 -13.16 8.18
N THR A 158 -27.90 -13.98 8.42
CA THR A 158 -29.30 -13.61 8.17
C THR A 158 -29.60 -12.26 8.85
N PRO A 159 -30.11 -11.24 8.13
CA PRO A 159 -30.47 -9.99 8.78
C PRO A 159 -31.58 -10.27 9.80
N PRO A 160 -31.52 -9.71 11.02
CA PRO A 160 -32.70 -9.70 11.86
C PRO A 160 -33.81 -9.01 11.06
N SER A 161 -35.01 -9.59 11.05
CA SER A 161 -36.22 -8.95 10.54
C SER A 161 -36.56 -7.75 11.44
N GLY A 162 -35.74 -6.73 11.37
CA GLY A 162 -35.84 -5.50 12.14
C GLY A 162 -36.20 -4.37 11.19
N THR A 163 -37.26 -3.66 11.54
CA THR A 163 -37.68 -2.38 10.95
C THR A 163 -36.48 -1.53 10.54
N PRO A 164 -36.48 -0.93 9.33
CA PRO A 164 -35.37 -0.09 8.89
C PRO A 164 -35.07 0.98 9.94
N PRO A 165 -33.78 1.25 10.24
CA PRO A 165 -33.43 2.31 11.18
C PRO A 165 -34.07 3.61 10.70
N PRO A 166 -34.62 4.43 11.61
CA PRO A 166 -35.22 5.70 11.23
C PRO A 166 -34.21 6.53 10.44
N PRO A 167 -34.64 7.31 9.44
CA PRO A 167 -33.73 8.19 8.73
C PRO A 167 -32.99 9.06 9.75
N TRP A 168 -31.66 9.01 9.71
CA TRP A 168 -30.83 9.83 10.58
C TRP A 168 -31.20 11.29 10.36
N ARG A 169 -31.73 11.94 11.40
CA ARG A 169 -31.96 13.38 11.42
C ARG A 169 -30.67 14.05 11.89
N PRO A 170 -30.14 15.05 11.17
CA PRO A 170 -29.02 15.83 11.67
C PRO A 170 -29.39 16.44 13.01
N ARG A 171 -28.56 16.21 14.02
CA ARG A 171 -28.71 16.84 15.34
C ARG A 171 -28.51 18.35 15.16
N GLY A 172 -29.61 19.10 15.29
CA GLY A 172 -29.72 20.54 15.54
C GLY A 172 -28.63 21.46 14.99
N THR A 173 -28.97 22.21 13.95
CA THR A 173 -28.26 23.42 13.50
C THR A 173 -28.10 24.43 14.64
N ARG A 174 -26.84 24.80 14.96
CA ARG A 174 -26.50 26.12 15.55
C ARG A 174 -26.35 27.16 14.41
N PRO A 175 -26.41 28.48 14.70
CA PRO A 175 -26.95 29.48 13.79
C PRO A 175 -26.05 29.85 12.62
N THR A 176 -26.74 30.27 11.57
CA THR A 176 -26.31 30.94 10.33
C THR A 176 -25.03 31.78 10.43
N ALA A 177 -24.01 31.39 9.67
CA ALA A 177 -22.96 32.27 9.20
C ALA A 177 -23.43 33.02 7.93
N PRO A 178 -23.00 34.28 7.71
CA PRO A 178 -23.38 35.07 6.55
C PRO A 178 -22.74 34.56 5.25
N PRO A 179 -23.31 34.91 4.08
CA PRO A 179 -22.87 34.40 2.78
C PRO A 179 -21.50 34.95 2.38
N GLY A 180 -20.56 34.04 2.08
CA GLY A 180 -19.29 34.32 1.40
C GLY A 180 -19.40 34.09 -0.12
N PRO A 181 -18.54 34.74 -0.92
CA PRO A 181 -18.74 34.94 -2.35
C PRO A 181 -18.59 33.68 -3.21
N THR A 182 -19.35 33.70 -4.30
CA THR A 182 -19.44 32.76 -5.42
C THR A 182 -18.12 32.51 -6.16
N GLY A 183 -17.87 31.23 -6.47
CA GLY A 183 -17.28 30.80 -7.73
C GLY A 183 -15.76 30.79 -7.84
N GLY A 184 -15.14 29.67 -7.48
CA GLY A 184 -13.77 29.31 -7.90
C GLY A 184 -13.73 27.87 -8.40
N PRO A 185 -12.89 27.53 -9.40
CA PRO A 185 -12.80 26.19 -9.94
C PRO A 185 -12.39 25.19 -8.85
N ARG A 186 -13.11 24.07 -8.82
CA ARG A 186 -12.89 22.95 -7.90
C ARG A 186 -11.50 22.35 -8.18
N PRO A 187 -10.60 22.26 -7.19
CA PRO A 187 -9.30 21.62 -7.40
C PRO A 187 -9.50 20.13 -7.74
N PRO A 188 -8.61 19.54 -8.56
CA PRO A 188 -8.64 18.11 -8.81
C PRO A 188 -8.50 17.37 -7.47
N GLY A 189 -9.33 16.34 -7.27
CA GLY A 189 -9.25 15.50 -6.07
C GLY A 189 -7.87 14.83 -5.95
N PRO A 190 -7.40 14.49 -4.74
CA PRO A 190 -6.07 13.92 -4.47
C PRO A 190 -5.74 12.54 -5.10
N TRP A 191 -6.47 12.09 -6.11
CA TRP A 191 -6.25 10.85 -6.86
C TRP A 191 -6.09 11.08 -8.37
N ALA A 192 -5.91 12.33 -8.80
CA ALA A 192 -5.37 12.56 -10.13
C ALA A 192 -4.02 11.82 -10.22
N PRO A 193 -3.79 10.99 -11.24
CA PRO A 193 -2.48 10.37 -11.41
C PRO A 193 -1.44 11.49 -11.40
N LEU A 194 -0.34 11.29 -10.67
CA LEU A 194 0.84 12.13 -10.84
C LEU A 194 1.15 12.07 -12.33
N ALA A 195 0.91 13.18 -13.04
CA ALA A 195 1.30 13.29 -14.43
C ALA A 195 2.78 12.91 -14.49
N ALA A 196 3.11 11.94 -15.32
CA ALA A 196 4.49 11.59 -15.62
C ALA A 196 5.23 12.91 -15.92
N GLY A 197 6.28 13.19 -15.14
CA GLY A 197 7.11 14.37 -15.35
C GLY A 197 7.64 14.37 -16.79
N PRO A 198 7.98 15.55 -17.36
CA PRO A 198 8.52 15.63 -18.69
C PRO A 198 9.74 14.73 -18.81
N ALA A 199 9.75 13.88 -19.85
CA ALA A 199 10.89 13.07 -20.20
C ALA A 199 12.13 13.97 -20.35
N VAL A 200 13.16 13.68 -19.56
CA VAL A 200 14.48 14.29 -19.73
C VAL A 200 15.00 13.86 -21.11
N PRO A 201 15.39 14.78 -22.01
CA PRO A 201 16.07 14.40 -23.23
C PRO A 201 17.39 13.73 -22.85
N GLY A 202 17.50 12.43 -23.11
CA GLY A 202 18.72 11.67 -22.90
C GLY A 202 19.76 12.10 -23.93
N ASP A 203 20.89 12.62 -23.45
CA ASP A 203 22.11 12.72 -24.25
C ASP A 203 22.50 11.32 -24.71
N GLY A 204 22.42 11.12 -26.03
CA GLY A 204 22.77 9.87 -26.66
C GLY A 204 24.27 9.64 -26.64
N VAL A 205 24.74 8.58 -25.99
CA VAL A 205 25.95 7.84 -26.37
C VAL A 205 25.79 6.38 -25.94
N GLY A 206 25.88 5.45 -26.90
CA GLY A 206 26.12 4.02 -26.62
C GLY A 206 25.04 3.07 -27.15
N GLY A 207 25.09 2.78 -28.45
CA GLY A 207 24.28 1.72 -29.05
C GLY A 207 24.59 0.33 -28.47
N PRO A 208 23.64 -0.61 -28.49
CA PRO A 208 23.83 -1.94 -27.94
C PRO A 208 24.81 -2.75 -28.81
N ARG A 209 25.88 -3.26 -28.17
CA ARG A 209 26.68 -4.35 -28.73
C ARG A 209 25.77 -5.57 -28.89
N ARG A 210 25.61 -6.03 -30.14
CA ARG A 210 24.96 -7.29 -30.48
C ARG A 210 25.76 -8.43 -29.85
N HIS A 211 25.21 -9.07 -28.82
CA HIS A 211 25.68 -10.38 -28.39
C HIS A 211 25.20 -11.44 -29.40
N PRO A 212 26.08 -12.35 -29.86
CA PRO A 212 25.65 -13.47 -30.69
C PRO A 212 24.77 -14.43 -29.88
N ALA A 213 23.68 -14.88 -30.50
CA ALA A 213 22.78 -15.87 -29.93
C ALA A 213 23.52 -17.20 -29.63
N PRO A 214 23.18 -17.91 -28.54
CA PRO A 214 23.69 -19.24 -28.29
C PRO A 214 23.13 -20.22 -29.35
N ARG A 215 24.03 -20.93 -30.02
CA ARG A 215 23.69 -22.07 -30.89
C ARG A 215 23.04 -23.16 -30.04
N LEU A 216 21.77 -23.47 -30.31
CA LEU A 216 21.12 -24.69 -29.85
C LEU A 216 21.88 -25.87 -30.45
N ARG A 217 22.60 -26.61 -29.60
CA ARG A 217 23.28 -27.86 -29.96
C ARG A 217 22.26 -28.99 -29.79
N GLY A 218 22.24 -29.86 -30.79
CA GLY A 218 21.19 -30.83 -31.07
C GLY A 218 20.88 -31.82 -29.96
N ALA A 219 19.65 -32.32 -30.04
CA ALA A 219 19.18 -33.52 -29.39
C ALA A 219 19.98 -34.73 -29.90
N ASP A 220 20.63 -35.44 -28.98
CA ASP A 220 21.00 -36.84 -29.18
C ASP A 220 20.13 -37.66 -28.24
N SER A 221 19.17 -38.36 -28.85
CA SER A 221 18.45 -39.46 -28.26
C SER A 221 19.43 -40.58 -27.90
N ARG A 222 19.42 -41.03 -26.64
CA ARG A 222 19.85 -42.38 -26.29
C ARG A 222 18.86 -43.03 -25.34
N ASP A 223 18.25 -44.07 -25.87
CA ASP A 223 17.60 -45.15 -25.16
C ASP A 223 18.51 -45.74 -24.08
N GLY A 224 17.89 -46.16 -22.98
CA GLY A 224 18.58 -46.81 -21.88
C GLY A 224 17.61 -47.23 -20.79
N GLY A 225 16.70 -48.14 -21.12
CA GLY A 225 15.88 -48.83 -20.13
C GLY A 225 16.71 -49.79 -19.31
N THR A 226 16.55 -49.76 -17.99
CA THR A 226 16.79 -50.90 -17.10
C THR A 226 15.75 -50.84 -15.99
N GLY A 227 14.85 -51.82 -15.99
CA GLY A 227 13.88 -52.02 -14.93
C GLY A 227 14.53 -52.47 -13.62
N SER A 228 13.85 -52.16 -12.52
CA SER A 228 14.10 -52.75 -11.22
C SER A 228 12.85 -53.51 -10.76
N PRO A 229 13.02 -54.70 -10.14
CA PRO A 229 11.91 -55.57 -9.83
C PRO A 229 11.22 -55.21 -8.52
N ILE A 230 9.93 -55.51 -8.54
CA ILE A 230 8.99 -55.76 -7.44
C ILE A 230 9.63 -56.73 -6.43
N SER A 231 9.61 -56.35 -5.15
CA SER A 231 9.85 -57.26 -4.04
C SER A 231 8.59 -57.33 -3.18
N SER A 232 8.03 -58.53 -3.11
CA SER A 232 6.90 -58.90 -2.27
C SER A 232 7.42 -59.72 -1.09
N GLY A 233 6.89 -59.45 0.10
CA GLY A 233 7.09 -60.25 1.31
C GLY A 233 6.68 -59.38 2.49
N GLY A 234 5.87 -59.82 3.45
CA GLY A 234 5.25 -61.10 3.75
C GLY A 234 4.55 -60.91 5.09
#